data_AF-A0A8T4J9A4-F1
#
_entry.id   AF-A0A8T4J9A4-F1
#
_cell.length_a   1.000
_cell.length_b   1.000
_cell.length_c   1.000
_cell.angle_alpha   90.00
_cell.angle_beta   90.00
_cell.angle_gamma   90.00
#
_symmetry.space_group_name_H-M   'P 1'
#
loop_
_entity.id
_entity.type
_entity.pdbx_description
1 polymer ?
#
loop_
_entity_poly.entity_id
_entity_poly.type
_entity_poly.pdbx_seq_one_letter_code
_entity_poly.pdbx_strand_id
1 'polypeptide(L)'
;MALPAITPYPMPDKGALPRNKADWSPHPDRAVLLVHDLQNYFLGAFPPGTSPRTELLDNTAHVLGRCRELGVPVVYSAQVGGQTPEERGLQQDFWGP
;
A
#
# COMPACT_ATOMS: atom_id res chain seq x y z
N MET A 1 19.09 6.29 2.83
CA MET A 1 19.21 6.50 1.37
C MET A 1 17.82 6.92 0.87
N ALA A 2 17.70 7.77 -0.15
CA ALA A 2 16.37 8.05 -0.72
C ALA A 2 15.96 6.90 -1.65
N LEU A 3 14.70 6.47 -1.59
CA LEU A 3 14.17 5.50 -2.57
C LEU A 3 14.32 6.07 -3.99
N PRO A 4 14.65 5.25 -4.99
CA PRO A 4 14.71 5.71 -6.37
C PRO A 4 13.33 6.19 -6.82
N ALA A 5 13.32 7.22 -7.68
CA ALA A 5 12.10 7.67 -8.31
C ALA A 5 11.54 6.57 -9.22
N ILE A 6 10.24 6.30 -9.11
CA ILE A 6 9.54 5.29 -9.89
C ILE A 6 8.96 5.95 -11.12
N THR A 7 9.28 5.42 -12.31
CA THR A 7 8.69 5.89 -13.57
C THR A 7 7.17 5.69 -13.55
N PRO A 8 6.37 6.67 -13.97
CA PRO A 8 4.92 6.52 -14.06
C PRO A 8 4.51 5.33 -14.90
N TYR A 9 3.46 4.64 -14.45
CA TYR A 9 2.84 3.52 -15.15
C TYR A 9 1.35 3.45 -14.80
N PRO A 10 0.49 2.93 -15.69
CA PRO A 10 -0.94 2.86 -15.42
C PRO A 10 -1.24 1.81 -14.34
N MET A 11 -2.24 2.09 -13.49
CA MET A 11 -2.84 1.04 -12.67
C MET A 11 -3.48 -0.04 -13.56
N PRO A 12 -3.34 -1.34 -13.22
CA PRO A 12 -3.88 -2.41 -14.04
C PRO A 12 -5.42 -2.38 -14.05
N ASP A 13 -6.00 -2.63 -15.21
CA ASP A 13 -7.43 -2.90 -15.34
C ASP A 13 -7.75 -4.38 -15.08
N LYS A 14 -9.04 -4.72 -15.09
CA LYS A 14 -9.51 -6.10 -14.86
C LYS A 14 -8.99 -7.10 -15.91
N GLY A 15 -8.73 -6.65 -17.14
CA GLY A 15 -8.23 -7.49 -18.23
C GLY A 15 -6.73 -7.79 -18.11
N ALA A 16 -5.98 -6.96 -17.41
CA ALA A 16 -4.56 -7.18 -17.12
C ALA A 16 -4.30 -8.18 -15.99
N LEU A 17 -5.33 -8.55 -15.21
CA LEU A 17 -5.17 -9.46 -14.08
C LEU A 17 -5.10 -10.93 -14.52
N PRO A 18 -4.16 -11.73 -13.96
CA PRO A 18 -4.13 -13.17 -14.22
C PRO A 18 -5.39 -13.84 -13.65
N ARG A 19 -5.76 -14.98 -14.24
CA ARG A 19 -6.88 -15.78 -13.72
C ARG A 19 -6.54 -16.32 -12.33
N ASN A 20 -7.38 -16.00 -11.35
CA ASN A 20 -7.28 -16.57 -10.01
C ASN A 20 -7.51 -18.09 -10.03
N LYS A 21 -6.75 -18.81 -9.19
CA LYS A 21 -6.91 -20.26 -8.98
C LYS A 21 -7.86 -20.60 -7.84
N ALA A 22 -8.00 -19.71 -6.86
CA ALA A 22 -8.90 -19.87 -5.73
C ALA A 22 -10.21 -19.12 -5.97
N ASP A 23 -11.31 -19.69 -5.49
CA ASP A 23 -12.66 -19.14 -5.64
C ASP A 23 -13.14 -18.46 -4.35
N TRP A 24 -12.24 -17.78 -3.64
CA TRP A 24 -12.58 -17.09 -2.40
C TRP A 24 -13.34 -15.79 -2.66
N SER A 25 -14.37 -15.55 -1.85
CA SER A 25 -15.09 -14.29 -1.82
C SER A 25 -14.90 -13.63 -0.45
N PRO A 26 -14.46 -12.36 -0.37
CA PRO A 26 -14.35 -11.64 0.89
C PRO A 26 -15.72 -11.55 1.59
N HIS A 27 -15.80 -12.02 2.83
CA HIS A 27 -16.98 -11.84 3.67
C HIS A 27 -16.68 -10.78 4.75
N PRO A 28 -17.50 -9.72 4.91
CA PRO A 28 -17.19 -8.63 5.83
C PRO A 28 -16.86 -9.08 7.26
N ASP A 29 -17.66 -9.98 7.82
CA ASP A 29 -17.49 -10.50 9.19
C ASP A 29 -16.23 -11.37 9.39
N ARG A 30 -15.49 -11.65 8.33
CA ARG A 30 -14.29 -12.50 8.33
C ARG A 30 -13.08 -11.82 7.70
N ALA A 31 -13.22 -10.55 7.30
CA ALA A 31 -12.20 -9.80 6.60
C ALA A 31 -11.57 -8.73 7.51
N VAL A 32 -10.35 -8.34 7.17
CA VAL A 32 -9.67 -7.14 7.67
C VAL A 32 -9.11 -6.42 6.46
N LEU A 33 -9.24 -5.09 6.43
CA LEU A 33 -8.53 -4.26 5.47
C LEU A 33 -7.20 -3.82 6.07
N LEU A 34 -6.09 -4.26 5.48
CA LEU A 34 -4.75 -3.76 5.80
C LEU A 34 -4.37 -2.64 4.83
N VAL A 35 -4.17 -1.43 5.34
CA VAL A 35 -3.53 -0.33 4.61
C VAL A 35 -2.03 -0.39 4.90
N HIS A 36 -1.30 -0.95 3.94
CA HIS A 36 0.10 -1.29 4.12
C HIS A 36 1.03 -0.13 3.73
N ASP A 37 1.75 0.43 4.70
CA ASP A 37 2.85 1.39 4.53
C ASP A 37 2.53 2.57 3.58
N LEU A 38 1.28 3.05 3.60
CA LEU A 38 0.82 4.18 2.78
C LEU A 38 1.26 5.54 3.35
N GLN A 39 2.50 5.61 3.84
CA GLN A 39 3.11 6.80 4.44
C GLN A 39 3.72 7.69 3.34
N ASN A 40 3.78 9.01 3.60
CA ASN A 40 4.34 10.00 2.67
C ASN A 40 5.77 9.67 2.22
N TYR A 41 6.58 9.02 3.07
CA TYR A 41 7.93 8.59 2.72
C TYR A 41 7.93 7.64 1.52
N PHE A 42 7.10 6.59 1.53
CA PHE A 42 7.00 5.62 0.43
C PHE A 42 6.27 6.19 -0.78
N LEU A 43 5.21 6.97 -0.56
CA LEU A 43 4.50 7.66 -1.64
C LEU A 43 5.38 8.68 -2.37
N GLY A 44 6.43 9.19 -1.72
CA GLY A 44 7.39 10.12 -2.29
C GLY A 44 8.19 9.55 -3.48
N ALA A 45 8.30 8.22 -3.59
CA ALA A 45 8.94 7.58 -4.74
C ALA A 45 8.10 7.68 -6.03
N PHE A 46 6.78 7.93 -5.91
CA PHE A 46 5.87 8.06 -7.05
C PHE A 46 5.57 9.54 -7.37
N PRO A 47 5.71 9.98 -8.63
CA PRO A 47 5.49 11.36 -9.00
C PRO A 47 4.03 11.80 -8.70
N PRO A 48 3.84 12.97 -8.05
CA PRO A 48 2.50 13.45 -7.69
C PRO A 48 1.68 13.77 -8.95
N GLY A 49 0.36 13.57 -8.87
CA GLY A 49 -0.56 13.88 -9.96
C GLY A 49 -0.45 12.95 -11.17
N THR A 50 0.28 11.83 -11.05
CA THR A 50 0.44 10.84 -12.13
C THR A 50 0.11 9.43 -11.65
N SER A 51 -0.19 8.54 -12.59
CA SER A 51 -0.40 7.13 -12.31
C SER A 51 0.93 6.45 -11.90
N PRO A 52 0.93 5.53 -10.92
CA PRO A 52 -0.25 4.98 -10.23
C PRO A 52 -0.72 5.79 -9.03
N ARG A 53 0.02 6.82 -8.58
CA ARG A 53 -0.19 7.45 -7.27
C ARG A 53 -1.60 8.04 -7.11
N THR A 54 -2.11 8.70 -8.14
CA THR A 54 -3.45 9.30 -8.10
C THR A 54 -4.52 8.22 -7.92
N GLU A 55 -4.57 7.25 -8.83
CA GLU A 55 -5.59 6.20 -8.79
C GLU A 55 -5.42 5.26 -7.59
N LEU A 56 -4.19 5.04 -7.13
CA LEU A 56 -3.90 4.28 -5.91
C LEU A 56 -4.61 4.91 -4.70
N LEU A 57 -4.47 6.23 -4.52
CA LEU A 57 -5.08 6.95 -3.40
C LEU A 57 -6.60 6.98 -3.51
N ASP A 58 -7.14 7.22 -4.71
CA ASP A 58 -8.58 7.23 -4.96
C ASP A 58 -9.22 5.86 -4.70
N ASN A 59 -8.63 4.78 -5.24
CA ASN A 59 -9.10 3.42 -5.01
C ASN A 59 -8.99 3.02 -3.54
N THR A 60 -7.90 3.41 -2.86
CA THR A 60 -7.72 3.14 -1.43
C THR A 60 -8.80 3.84 -0.61
N ALA A 61 -9.11 5.11 -0.90
CA ALA A 61 -10.18 5.85 -0.24
C ALA A 61 -11.55 5.18 -0.45
N HIS A 62 -11.83 4.71 -1.67
CA HIS A 62 -13.08 4.01 -1.98
C HIS A 62 -13.21 2.69 -1.20
N VAL A 63 -12.17 1.85 -1.20
CA VAL A 63 -12.15 0.59 -0.44
C VAL A 63 -12.25 0.85 1.06
N LEU A 64 -11.54 1.86 1.58
CA LEU A 64 -11.63 2.27 2.99
C LEU A 64 -13.05 2.67 3.38
N GLY A 65 -13.70 3.50 2.58
CA GLY A 65 -15.10 3.91 2.80
C GLY A 65 -16.01 2.68 2.87
N ARG A 66 -15.89 1.79 1.88
CA ARG A 66 -16.72 0.58 1.82
C ARG A 66 -16.50 -0.38 2.98
N CYS A 67 -15.25 -0.59 3.40
CA CYS A 67 -14.94 -1.44 4.55
C CYS A 67 -15.50 -0.84 5.85
N ARG A 68 -15.39 0.47 6.05
CA ARG A 68 -15.97 1.16 7.21
C ARG A 68 -17.49 1.06 7.27
N GLU A 69 -18.17 1.25 6.13
CA GLU A 69 -19.63 1.07 6.03
C GLU A 69 -20.07 -0.34 6.41
N LEU A 70 -19.28 -1.35 6.05
CA LEU A 70 -19.56 -2.76 6.30
C LEU A 70 -19.07 -3.25 7.68
N GLY A 71 -18.49 -2.39 8.50
CA GLY A 71 -17.93 -2.77 9.80
C GLY A 71 -16.66 -3.63 9.72
N VAL A 72 -16.01 -3.71 8.56
CA VAL A 72 -14.74 -4.42 8.38
C VAL A 72 -13.64 -3.67 9.14
N PRO A 73 -12.88 -4.33 10.05
CA PRO A 73 -11.75 -3.70 10.72
C PRO A 73 -10.73 -3.15 9.73
N VAL A 74 -10.29 -1.92 9.96
CA VAL A 74 -9.24 -1.25 9.18
C VAL A 74 -7.99 -1.15 10.04
N VAL A 75 -6.90 -1.75 9.56
CA VAL A 75 -5.59 -1.75 10.22
C VAL A 75 -4.58 -1.05 9.33
N TYR A 76 -3.75 -0.19 9.93
CA TYR A 76 -2.68 0.50 9.23
C TYR A 76 -1.33 -0.04 9.72
N SER A 77 -0.43 -0.35 8.79
CA SER A 77 0.99 -0.47 9.12
C SER A 77 1.68 0.86 8.87
N ALA A 78 2.70 1.14 9.68
CA ALA A 78 3.55 2.29 9.52
C ALA A 78 4.93 1.96 10.07
N GLN A 79 5.98 2.25 9.31
CA GLN A 79 7.33 2.24 9.82
C GLN A 79 7.50 3.40 10.80
N VAL A 80 8.05 3.09 11.97
CA VAL A 80 8.50 4.10 12.93
C VAL A 80 9.77 4.74 12.37
N GLY A 81 9.77 6.05 12.19
CA GLY A 81 10.97 6.79 11.78
C GLY A 81 11.96 6.90 12.93
N GLY A 82 13.25 7.08 12.61
CA GLY A 82 14.29 7.25 13.63
C GLY A 82 14.64 5.97 14.38
N GLN A 83 14.48 4.80 13.74
CA GLN A 83 14.96 3.53 14.26
C GLN A 83 16.46 3.61 14.59
N THR A 84 16.84 3.12 15.75
CA THR A 84 18.25 2.86 16.10
C THR A 84 18.86 1.85 15.13
N PRO A 85 20.19 1.80 14.97
CA PRO A 85 20.84 0.77 14.15
C PRO A 85 20.43 -0.65 14.55
N GLU A 86 20.19 -0.91 15.84
CA GLU A 86 19.76 -2.19 16.36
C GLU A 86 18.31 -2.52 15.97
N GLU A 87 17.39 -1.55 16.03
CA GLU A 87 15.99 -1.71 15.59
C GLU A 87 15.88 -1.84 14.06
N ARG A 88 16.68 -1.07 13.33
CA ARG A 88 16.70 -1.07 11.86
C ARG A 88 17.32 -2.36 11.32
N GLY A 89 18.35 -2.87 12.01
CA GLY A 89 19.01 -4.13 11.72
C GLY A 89 19.52 -4.20 10.28
N LEU A 90 19.34 -5.36 9.65
CA LEU A 90 19.81 -5.65 8.29
C LEU A 90 19.08 -4.86 7.18
N GLN A 91 18.05 -4.06 7.51
CA GLN A 91 17.45 -3.17 6.52
C GLN A 91 18.43 -2.08 6.09
N GLN A 92 19.40 -1.73 6.94
CA GLN A 92 20.40 -0.70 6.65
C GLN A 92 21.28 -1.05 5.46
N ASP A 93 21.62 -2.32 5.30
CA ASP A 93 22.45 -2.84 4.22
C ASP A 93 21.85 -2.57 2.83
N PHE A 94 20.51 -2.49 2.73
CA PHE A 94 19.80 -2.31 1.46
C PHE A 94 19.18 -0.92 1.31
N TRP A 95 18.60 -0.40 2.39
CA TRP A 95 17.74 0.80 2.36
C TRP A 95 18.35 1.99 3.10
N GLY A 96 19.46 1.76 3.81
CA GLY A 96 20.07 2.73 4.71
C GLY A 96 19.29 2.92 6.01
N PRO A 97 19.63 3.96 6.78
CA PRO A 97 18.97 4.25 8.05
C PRO A 97 17.48 4.51 7.86
#